data_AF-A0AAV6IDY4-F1
#
_entry.id   AF-A0AAV6IDY4-F1
#
_cell.length_a   1.000
_cell.length_b   1.000
_cell.length_c   1.000
_cell.angle_alpha   90.00
_cell.angle_beta   90.00
_cell.angle_gamma   90.00
#
_symmetry.space_group_name_H-M   'P 1'
#
loop_
_entity.id
_entity.type
_entity.pdbx_description
1 polymer ?
#
loop_
_entity_poly.entity_id
_entity_poly.type
_entity_poly.pdbx_seq_one_letter_code
_entity_poly.pdbx_strand_id
1 'polypeptide(L)'
;MASSVEQQKKLKLYSYFRSSCSHRVRIALKLKGLEYEYKAVSLLKGEHFSPEFTKLNPMGYVPVLVDEDIVVSDSFAILLYLEEKYPQHPLLPLDLQRRAINYQAANIVSSSIQPLQNLCVLDSTISAFLSLLPFNMQKYIAEKVNPDEQYVWARNHIRKGLEALEKLLHDYAGKYATGDEVYLADCFIAPQLYGAIKRFSLDMTPYPLLSRLNEAYNQLPAFVDSAPENQPDTPASSVEQQKKLKLYSNFQSTCSHRVRIALKLKEFTKLNPIGYVPVLVDEDFVVSDSFAILLYLEEKYPQHPLLPRDLQRRAINYQAANIVSSSIQPLQNLGLLDSTISAFLSLLPFNMQKYIAEKVNSDEQYVWARNHIGKGFEALEKLLHDYAGKYATGDEVYLADCFIAPQLYRAIKEFSLDMTLYPLLSRLNEAYNQLPAFEDSAPENQPDTPV
;
A
#
# COMPACT_ATOMS: atom_id res chain seq x y z
N MET A 1 21.58 -42.94 10.37
CA MET A 1 20.65 -42.50 11.43
C MET A 1 21.34 -41.42 12.24
N ALA A 2 20.58 -40.37 12.55
CA ALA A 2 20.90 -39.15 13.31
C ALA A 2 21.70 -38.04 12.56
N SER A 3 21.05 -36.87 12.43
CA SER A 3 21.57 -35.51 12.15
C SER A 3 21.37 -34.85 10.77
N SER A 4 20.22 -35.04 10.10
CA SER A 4 19.74 -34.07 9.09
C SER A 4 18.33 -33.52 9.37
N VAL A 5 17.82 -33.77 10.58
CA VAL A 5 16.59 -33.19 11.12
C VAL A 5 16.98 -32.29 12.30
N GLU A 6 17.95 -31.42 12.05
CA GLU A 6 18.21 -30.31 12.96
C GLU A 6 17.11 -29.28 12.66
N GLN A 7 16.12 -29.23 13.56
CA GLN A 7 14.97 -28.34 13.58
C GLN A 7 15.00 -27.25 12.51
N GLN A 8 14.36 -27.50 11.36
CA GLN A 8 14.06 -26.45 10.39
C GLN A 8 13.11 -25.49 11.11
N LYS A 9 13.67 -24.43 11.69
CA LYS A 9 12.92 -23.45 12.48
C LYS A 9 11.78 -22.95 11.60
N LYS A 10 10.55 -23.26 12.01
CA LYS A 10 9.38 -23.22 11.12
C LYS A 10 8.96 -21.77 10.88
N LEU A 11 9.03 -21.32 9.63
CA LEU A 11 8.40 -20.07 9.18
C LEU A 11 6.94 -20.03 9.66
N LYS A 12 6.46 -18.89 10.18
CA LYS A 12 5.06 -18.72 10.56
C LYS A 12 4.47 -17.53 9.82
N LEU A 13 3.37 -17.74 9.14
CA LEU A 13 2.63 -16.68 8.48
C LEU A 13 1.33 -16.41 9.25
N TYR A 14 1.26 -15.26 9.91
CA TYR A 14 0.01 -14.71 10.42
C TYR A 14 -0.78 -14.13 9.26
N SER A 15 -1.90 -14.76 8.94
CA SER A 15 -2.67 -14.53 7.71
C SER A 15 -4.16 -14.47 8.01
N TYR A 16 -4.88 -13.79 7.11
CA TYR A 16 -6.33 -13.87 7.01
C TYR A 16 -6.69 -14.31 5.59
N PHE A 17 -7.60 -15.29 5.43
CA PHE A 17 -7.89 -15.91 4.13
C PHE A 17 -8.21 -14.87 3.05
N ARG A 18 -9.03 -13.88 3.40
CA ARG A 18 -9.56 -12.85 2.49
C ARG A 18 -8.68 -11.60 2.40
N SER A 19 -7.58 -11.52 3.14
CA SER A 19 -6.64 -10.40 3.04
C SER A 19 -5.85 -10.51 1.74
N SER A 20 -5.93 -9.48 0.88
CA SER A 20 -5.14 -9.41 -0.34
C SER A 20 -3.64 -9.31 -0.03
N CYS A 21 -3.24 -8.58 1.02
CA CYS A 21 -1.84 -8.50 1.44
C CYS A 21 -1.30 -9.85 1.90
N SER A 22 -2.10 -10.62 2.66
CA SER A 22 -1.69 -11.97 3.06
C SER A 22 -1.63 -12.92 1.86
N HIS A 23 -2.55 -12.77 0.90
CA HIS A 23 -2.56 -13.55 -0.35
C HIS A 23 -1.25 -13.39 -1.13
N ARG A 24 -0.68 -12.17 -1.22
CA ARG A 24 0.65 -11.92 -1.85
C ARG A 24 1.74 -12.80 -1.24
N VAL A 25 1.79 -12.85 0.10
CA VAL A 25 2.81 -13.63 0.83
C VAL A 25 2.62 -15.13 0.66
N ARG A 26 1.38 -15.61 0.61
CA ARG A 26 1.10 -17.03 0.33
C ARG A 26 1.58 -17.46 -1.04
N ILE A 27 1.35 -16.63 -2.06
CA ILE A 27 1.85 -16.85 -3.42
C ILE A 27 3.38 -16.91 -3.38
N ALA A 28 4.03 -15.90 -2.80
CA ALA A 28 5.49 -15.82 -2.72
C ALA A 28 6.11 -17.05 -2.01
N LEU A 29 5.59 -17.45 -0.85
CA LEU A 29 6.08 -18.63 -0.12
C LEU A 29 5.96 -19.91 -0.97
N LYS A 30 4.85 -20.08 -1.70
CA LYS A 30 4.67 -21.21 -2.63
C LYS A 30 5.61 -21.16 -3.82
N LEU A 31 5.79 -20.01 -4.46
CA LEU A 31 6.73 -19.85 -5.58
C LEU A 31 8.17 -20.15 -5.16
N LYS A 32 8.52 -19.81 -3.92
CA LYS A 32 9.84 -20.07 -3.34
C LYS A 32 10.01 -21.48 -2.78
N GLY A 33 8.96 -22.31 -2.80
CA GLY A 33 8.99 -23.67 -2.25
C GLY A 33 9.20 -23.72 -0.73
N LEU A 34 8.81 -22.66 -0.01
CA LEU A 34 9.02 -22.55 1.43
C LEU A 34 7.82 -23.09 2.20
N GLU A 35 8.06 -24.10 3.05
CA GLU A 35 7.05 -24.59 3.99
C GLU A 35 6.90 -23.63 5.17
N TYR A 36 5.66 -23.44 5.62
CA TYR A 36 5.35 -22.53 6.72
C TYR A 36 4.15 -23.00 7.54
N GLU A 37 4.08 -22.54 8.79
CA GLU A 37 2.92 -22.65 9.64
C GLU A 37 1.94 -21.52 9.35
N TYR A 38 0.71 -21.85 8.94
CA TYR A 38 -0.37 -20.88 8.79
C TYR A 38 -0.99 -20.54 10.15
N LYS A 39 -0.87 -19.29 10.60
CA LYS A 39 -1.52 -18.77 11.80
C LYS A 39 -2.70 -17.87 11.39
N ALA A 40 -3.92 -18.37 11.53
CA ALA A 40 -5.12 -17.60 11.20
C ALA A 40 -5.31 -16.44 12.18
N VAL A 41 -5.61 -15.25 11.66
CA VAL A 41 -5.97 -14.06 12.44
C VAL A 41 -7.28 -13.50 11.90
N SER A 42 -8.35 -13.62 12.67
CA SER A 42 -9.68 -13.21 12.26
C SER A 42 -9.84 -11.69 12.35
N LEU A 43 -9.88 -11.03 11.19
CA LEU A 43 -10.16 -9.59 11.14
C LEU A 43 -11.57 -9.24 11.61
N LEU A 44 -12.55 -10.10 11.32
CA LEU A 44 -13.95 -9.90 11.73
C LEU A 44 -14.14 -9.95 13.25
N LYS A 45 -13.32 -10.73 13.96
CA LYS A 45 -13.34 -10.82 15.43
C LYS A 45 -12.43 -9.81 16.11
N GLY A 46 -11.73 -8.96 15.35
CA GLY A 46 -10.80 -7.98 15.91
C GLY A 46 -9.50 -8.58 16.49
N GLU A 47 -9.15 -9.83 16.16
CA GLU A 47 -7.97 -10.52 16.75
C GLU A 47 -6.64 -9.81 16.44
N HIS A 48 -6.60 -9.05 15.35
CA HIS A 48 -5.48 -8.22 14.92
C HIS A 48 -5.22 -6.99 15.82
N PHE A 49 -6.17 -6.65 16.71
CA PHE A 49 -5.97 -5.63 17.75
C PHE A 49 -5.63 -6.23 19.11
N SER A 50 -5.47 -7.55 19.21
CA SER A 50 -5.08 -8.19 20.46
C SER A 50 -3.69 -7.72 20.93
N PRO A 51 -3.44 -7.65 22.25
CA PRO A 51 -2.11 -7.36 22.78
C PRO A 51 -1.03 -8.34 22.27
N GLU A 52 -1.40 -9.58 22.01
CA GLU A 52 -0.49 -10.61 21.48
C GLU A 52 -0.09 -10.31 20.03
N PHE A 53 -1.05 -9.93 19.19
CA PHE A 53 -0.77 -9.61 17.79
C PHE A 53 -0.08 -8.26 17.61
N THR A 54 -0.49 -7.25 18.37
CA THR A 54 0.08 -5.89 18.28
C THR A 54 1.54 -5.81 18.75
N LYS A 55 2.01 -6.78 19.54
CA LYS A 55 3.44 -7.00 19.79
C LYS A 55 4.22 -7.40 18.54
N LEU A 56 3.59 -8.12 17.61
CA LEU A 56 4.21 -8.53 16.35
C LEU A 56 4.11 -7.44 15.29
N ASN A 57 2.97 -6.77 15.20
CA ASN A 57 2.76 -5.64 14.31
C ASN A 57 1.98 -4.53 15.04
N PRO A 58 2.64 -3.44 15.43
CA PRO A 58 1.98 -2.32 16.12
C PRO A 58 0.82 -1.68 15.35
N MET A 59 0.81 -1.77 14.01
CA MET A 59 -0.29 -1.28 13.18
C MET A 59 -1.54 -2.16 13.25
N GLY A 60 -1.42 -3.38 13.78
CA GLY A 60 -2.52 -4.35 13.82
C GLY A 60 -2.93 -4.83 12.43
N TYR A 61 -2.03 -4.87 11.45
CA TYR A 61 -2.34 -5.39 10.11
C TYR A 61 -1.76 -6.78 9.87
N VAL A 62 -2.48 -7.57 9.07
CA VAL A 62 -1.97 -8.81 8.48
C VAL A 62 -1.53 -8.54 7.04
N PRO A 63 -0.49 -9.22 6.52
CA PRO A 63 0.24 -10.33 7.13
C PRO A 63 1.37 -9.93 8.08
N VAL A 64 1.81 -10.89 8.89
CA VAL A 64 3.12 -10.88 9.57
C VAL A 64 3.81 -12.20 9.32
N LEU A 65 5.06 -12.17 8.88
CA LEU A 65 5.94 -13.32 8.77
C LEU A 65 6.88 -13.36 9.97
N VAL A 66 6.93 -14.49 10.65
CA VAL A 66 7.96 -14.77 11.66
C VAL A 66 8.89 -15.84 11.09
N ASP A 67 10.16 -15.50 11.04
CA ASP A 67 11.23 -16.33 10.51
C ASP A 67 12.38 -16.36 11.52
N GLU A 68 12.42 -17.44 12.30
CA GLU A 68 13.27 -17.56 13.48
C GLU A 68 12.99 -16.41 14.47
N ASP A 69 13.99 -15.55 14.68
CA ASP A 69 13.94 -14.41 15.59
C ASP A 69 13.54 -13.11 14.87
N ILE A 70 13.37 -13.16 13.54
CA ILE A 70 13.00 -11.99 12.72
C ILE A 70 11.49 -11.96 12.54
N VAL A 71 10.90 -10.82 12.87
CA VAL A 71 9.48 -10.53 12.61
C VAL A 71 9.41 -9.47 11.52
N VAL A 72 8.80 -9.83 10.40
CA VAL A 72 8.58 -8.92 9.27
C VAL A 72 7.08 -8.77 9.06
N SER A 73 6.57 -7.59 9.36
CA SER A 73 5.22 -7.16 9.00
C SER A 73 5.23 -6.48 7.63
N ASP A 74 4.06 -6.27 7.03
CA ASP A 74 3.88 -5.70 5.68
C ASP A 74 4.25 -6.63 4.51
N SER A 75 3.31 -6.81 3.57
CA SER A 75 3.50 -7.73 2.45
C SER A 75 4.66 -7.36 1.50
N PHE A 76 4.97 -6.08 1.31
CA PHE A 76 6.07 -5.67 0.43
C PHE A 76 7.41 -5.96 1.10
N ALA A 77 7.57 -5.52 2.35
CA ALA A 77 8.78 -5.79 3.11
C ALA A 77 9.03 -7.30 3.27
N ILE A 78 7.99 -8.10 3.51
CA ILE A 78 8.08 -9.57 3.57
C ILE A 78 8.60 -10.14 2.25
N LEU A 79 8.06 -9.72 1.10
CA LEU A 79 8.49 -10.26 -0.20
C LEU A 79 9.94 -9.90 -0.54
N LEU A 80 10.40 -8.69 -0.21
CA LEU A 80 11.81 -8.30 -0.38
C LEU A 80 12.74 -9.04 0.58
N TYR A 81 12.33 -9.22 1.84
CA TYR A 81 13.07 -10.04 2.79
C TYR A 81 13.22 -11.49 2.32
N LEU A 82 12.14 -12.08 1.80
CA LEU A 82 12.17 -13.44 1.24
C LEU A 82 13.09 -13.52 0.02
N GLU A 83 13.09 -12.50 -0.84
CA GLU A 83 13.99 -12.44 -1.99
C GLU A 83 15.46 -12.50 -1.58
N GLU A 84 15.83 -11.76 -0.54
CA GLU A 84 17.21 -11.74 -0.05
C GLU A 84 17.62 -13.00 0.69
N LYS A 85 16.77 -13.51 1.60
CA LYS A 85 17.12 -14.66 2.44
C LYS A 85 17.08 -15.98 1.68
N TYR A 86 16.18 -16.10 0.70
CA TYR A 86 15.94 -17.36 -0.04
C TYR A 86 16.10 -17.16 -1.56
N PRO A 87 17.32 -16.88 -2.06
CA PRO A 87 17.53 -16.46 -3.45
C PRO A 87 17.37 -17.57 -4.50
N GLN A 88 17.13 -18.82 -4.11
CA GLN A 88 17.12 -20.00 -5.01
C GLN A 88 16.00 -19.94 -6.06
N HIS A 89 14.88 -19.32 -5.71
CA HIS A 89 13.73 -19.12 -6.58
C HIS A 89 13.40 -17.62 -6.60
N PRO A 90 14.07 -16.83 -7.45
CA PRO A 90 14.01 -15.38 -7.39
C PRO A 90 12.61 -14.85 -7.71
N LEU A 91 12.20 -13.83 -6.96
CA LEU A 91 10.99 -13.04 -7.20
C LEU A 91 11.29 -11.79 -8.01
N LEU A 92 12.54 -11.58 -8.44
CA LEU A 92 12.92 -10.47 -9.28
C LEU A 92 13.75 -10.94 -10.47
N PRO A 93 13.59 -10.31 -11.65
CA PRO A 93 14.45 -10.61 -12.79
C PRO A 93 15.89 -10.15 -12.53
N LEU A 94 16.82 -10.66 -13.34
CA LEU A 94 18.21 -10.19 -13.34
C LEU A 94 18.36 -8.83 -14.04
N ASP A 95 17.52 -8.55 -15.03
CA ASP A 95 17.55 -7.29 -15.77
C ASP A 95 17.10 -6.11 -14.90
N LEU A 96 17.97 -5.10 -14.78
CA LEU A 96 17.79 -3.97 -13.88
C LEU A 96 16.53 -3.16 -14.21
N GLN A 97 16.24 -2.95 -15.49
CA GLN A 97 15.04 -2.19 -15.90
C GLN A 97 13.77 -2.96 -15.51
N ARG A 98 13.71 -4.26 -15.79
CA ARG A 98 12.58 -5.11 -15.39
C ARG A 98 12.45 -5.22 -13.87
N ARG A 99 13.53 -5.17 -13.09
CA ARG A 99 13.46 -5.08 -11.61
C ARG A 99 12.75 -3.81 -11.17
N ALA A 100 13.14 -2.66 -11.73
CA ALA A 100 12.48 -1.39 -11.45
C ALA A 100 10.99 -1.40 -11.80
N ILE A 101 10.60 -1.97 -12.95
CA ILE A 101 9.19 -2.13 -13.31
C ILE A 101 8.44 -3.05 -12.34
N ASN A 102 9.09 -4.10 -11.83
CA ASN A 102 8.51 -4.96 -10.80
C ASN A 102 8.24 -4.19 -9.50
N TYR A 103 9.21 -3.40 -9.03
CA TYR A 103 9.02 -2.55 -7.85
C TYR A 103 7.90 -1.53 -8.04
N GLN A 104 7.89 -0.88 -9.20
CA GLN A 104 6.88 0.12 -9.52
C GLN A 104 5.49 -0.50 -9.57
N ALA A 105 5.29 -1.60 -10.31
CA ALA A 105 3.99 -2.28 -10.38
C ALA A 105 3.51 -2.78 -9.01
N ALA A 106 4.42 -3.34 -8.20
CA ALA A 106 4.11 -3.72 -6.82
C ALA A 106 3.70 -2.50 -5.98
N ASN A 107 4.39 -1.36 -6.13
CA ASN A 107 4.10 -0.17 -5.34
C ASN A 107 2.78 0.50 -5.73
N ILE A 108 2.43 0.51 -7.02
CA ILE A 108 1.11 0.98 -7.47
C ILE A 108 0.00 0.23 -6.71
N VAL A 109 0.14 -1.09 -6.55
CA VAL A 109 -0.84 -1.88 -5.81
C VAL A 109 -0.76 -1.61 -4.30
N SER A 110 0.44 -1.52 -3.72
CA SER A 110 0.64 -1.38 -2.26
C SER A 110 0.32 0.00 -1.69
N SER A 111 0.53 1.08 -2.45
CA SER A 111 0.37 2.46 -1.99
C SER A 111 -0.85 3.14 -2.60
N SER A 112 -1.09 2.93 -3.90
CA SER A 112 -2.09 3.69 -4.67
C SER A 112 -3.44 3.00 -4.82
N ILE A 113 -3.52 1.69 -4.54
CA ILE A 113 -4.78 0.92 -4.60
C ILE A 113 -5.16 0.36 -3.23
N GLN A 114 -4.32 -0.51 -2.66
CA GLN A 114 -4.72 -1.34 -1.52
C GLN A 114 -5.12 -0.55 -0.26
N PRO A 115 -4.41 0.52 0.15
CA PRO A 115 -4.77 1.29 1.33
C PRO A 115 -6.10 2.02 1.14
N LEU A 116 -6.37 2.48 -0.08
CA LEU A 116 -7.53 3.31 -0.42
C LEU A 116 -8.80 2.48 -0.65
N GLN A 117 -8.67 1.21 -1.04
CA GLN A 117 -9.81 0.27 -1.15
C GLN A 117 -10.09 -0.45 0.18
N ASN A 118 -9.22 -0.34 1.18
CA ASN A 118 -9.36 -1.09 2.42
C ASN A 118 -10.59 -0.59 3.19
N LEU A 119 -11.55 -1.50 3.39
CA LEU A 119 -12.82 -1.15 4.01
C LEU A 119 -12.67 -0.64 5.45
N CYS A 120 -11.62 -0.99 6.18
CA CYS A 120 -11.39 -0.42 7.52
C CYS A 120 -11.07 1.08 7.47
N VAL A 121 -10.36 1.54 6.44
CA VAL A 121 -10.06 2.97 6.23
C VAL A 121 -11.33 3.71 5.80
N LEU A 122 -12.10 3.10 4.90
CA LEU A 122 -13.42 3.61 4.49
C LEU A 122 -14.41 3.67 5.66
N ASP A 123 -14.53 2.60 6.44
CA ASP A 123 -15.46 2.47 7.55
C ASP A 123 -15.10 3.44 8.69
N SER A 124 -13.82 3.58 9.03
CA SER A 124 -13.39 4.58 10.02
C SER A 124 -13.63 6.02 9.54
N THR A 125 -13.44 6.30 8.25
CA THR A 125 -13.69 7.63 7.67
C THR A 125 -15.19 7.94 7.60
N ILE A 126 -16.01 6.99 7.15
CA ILE A 126 -17.47 7.11 7.12
C ILE A 126 -18.01 7.21 8.55
N SER A 127 -17.54 6.38 9.48
CA SER A 127 -17.97 6.42 10.88
C SER A 127 -17.63 7.75 11.56
N ALA A 128 -16.40 8.25 11.39
CA ALA A 128 -16.00 9.56 11.90
C ALA A 128 -16.88 10.67 11.31
N PHE A 129 -17.09 10.66 10.00
CA PHE A 129 -17.94 11.63 9.32
C PHE A 129 -19.41 11.56 9.78
N LEU A 130 -19.98 10.35 9.86
CA LEU A 130 -21.35 10.13 10.31
C LEU A 130 -21.56 10.58 11.77
N SER A 131 -20.54 10.45 12.63
CA SER A 131 -20.62 10.86 14.03
C SER A 131 -20.87 12.36 14.23
N LEU A 132 -20.53 13.17 13.22
CA LEU A 132 -20.73 14.62 13.22
C LEU A 132 -22.15 15.01 12.83
N LEU A 133 -22.91 14.07 12.28
CA LEU A 133 -24.28 14.31 11.82
C LEU A 133 -25.28 14.04 12.94
N PRO A 134 -26.40 14.80 13.00
CA PRO A 134 -27.51 14.48 13.88
C PRO A 134 -28.05 13.06 13.67
N PHE A 135 -28.50 12.40 14.74
CA PHE A 135 -28.94 11.00 14.73
C PHE A 135 -29.99 10.65 13.65
N ASN A 136 -30.93 11.55 13.39
CA ASN A 136 -31.95 11.37 12.34
C ASN A 136 -31.35 11.34 10.93
N MET A 137 -30.24 12.05 10.71
CA MET A 137 -29.50 12.05 9.45
C MET A 137 -28.66 10.79 9.30
N GLN A 138 -28.01 10.34 10.38
CA GLN A 138 -27.32 9.05 10.40
C GLN A 138 -28.27 7.90 10.03
N LYS A 139 -29.47 7.88 10.62
CA LYS A 139 -30.52 6.90 10.31
C LYS A 139 -30.99 6.97 8.86
N TYR A 140 -31.20 8.17 8.33
CA TYR A 140 -31.59 8.37 6.93
C TYR A 140 -30.53 7.80 5.98
N ILE A 141 -29.25 8.08 6.23
CA ILE A 141 -28.13 7.60 5.41
C ILE A 141 -28.06 6.07 5.45
N ALA A 142 -28.14 5.48 6.65
CA ALA A 142 -28.12 4.02 6.82
C ALA A 142 -29.29 3.30 6.12
N GLU A 143 -30.44 3.96 5.98
CA GLU A 143 -31.64 3.38 5.33
C GLU A 143 -31.69 3.61 3.81
N LYS A 144 -31.00 4.64 3.29
CA LYS A 144 -31.14 5.09 1.89
C LYS A 144 -29.91 4.94 1.02
N VAL A 145 -28.71 4.93 1.60
CA VAL A 145 -27.47 4.70 0.85
C VAL A 145 -27.29 3.20 0.66
N ASN A 146 -27.26 2.76 -0.60
CA ASN A 146 -27.06 1.36 -0.92
C ASN A 146 -25.65 0.93 -0.48
N PRO A 147 -25.48 -0.23 0.19
CA PRO A 147 -24.15 -0.80 0.46
C PRO A 147 -23.25 -0.90 -0.77
N ASP A 148 -23.78 -0.98 -1.99
CA ASP A 148 -22.97 -0.95 -3.22
C ASP A 148 -22.39 0.43 -3.57
N GLU A 149 -22.99 1.51 -3.07
CA GLU A 149 -22.53 2.88 -3.27
C GLU A 149 -21.28 3.18 -2.42
N GLN A 150 -21.10 2.48 -1.29
CA GLN A 150 -19.89 2.60 -0.46
C GLN A 150 -18.62 2.12 -1.19
N TYR A 151 -18.77 1.30 -2.24
CA TYR A 151 -17.65 0.83 -3.06
C TYR A 151 -17.29 1.78 -4.20
N VAL A 152 -18.05 2.86 -4.44
CA VAL A 152 -17.73 3.81 -5.52
C VAL A 152 -16.33 4.39 -5.34
N TRP A 153 -15.98 4.75 -4.10
CA TRP A 153 -14.63 5.18 -3.72
C TRP A 153 -13.59 4.12 -4.07
N ALA A 154 -13.73 2.92 -3.51
CA ALA A 154 -12.78 1.83 -3.73
C ALA A 154 -12.62 1.53 -5.23
N ARG A 155 -13.73 1.42 -5.98
CA ARG A 155 -13.74 1.19 -7.43
C ARG A 155 -13.00 2.29 -8.19
N ASN A 156 -13.13 3.56 -7.80
CA ASN A 156 -12.42 4.65 -8.46
C ASN A 156 -10.90 4.54 -8.30
N HIS A 157 -10.43 4.20 -7.09
CA HIS A 157 -8.99 3.97 -6.85
C HIS A 157 -8.46 2.73 -7.55
N ILE A 158 -9.25 1.65 -7.52
CA ILE A 158 -8.91 0.44 -8.26
C ILE A 158 -8.81 0.76 -9.75
N ARG A 159 -9.79 1.44 -10.36
CA ARG A 159 -9.75 1.82 -11.79
C ARG A 159 -8.49 2.61 -12.15
N LYS A 160 -8.19 3.68 -11.40
CA LYS A 160 -6.99 4.50 -11.64
C LYS A 160 -5.70 3.67 -11.57
N GLY A 161 -5.59 2.80 -10.57
CA GLY A 161 -4.42 1.94 -10.43
C GLY A 161 -4.33 0.86 -11.50
N LEU A 162 -5.45 0.24 -11.90
CA LEU A 162 -5.47 -0.72 -13.01
C LEU A 162 -5.15 -0.05 -14.35
N GLU A 163 -5.66 1.16 -14.60
CA GLU A 163 -5.30 1.96 -15.79
C GLU A 163 -3.80 2.26 -15.84
N ALA A 164 -3.18 2.54 -14.69
CA ALA A 164 -1.75 2.77 -14.61
C ALA A 164 -0.95 1.48 -14.85
N LEU A 165 -1.35 0.35 -14.25
CA LEU A 165 -0.71 -0.94 -14.45
C LEU A 165 -0.83 -1.44 -15.89
N GLU A 166 -2.00 -1.30 -16.51
CA GLU A 166 -2.26 -1.66 -17.91
C GLU A 166 -1.30 -0.92 -18.85
N LYS A 167 -1.06 0.37 -18.61
CA LYS A 167 -0.10 1.17 -19.38
C LYS A 167 1.35 0.83 -19.06
N LEU A 168 1.69 0.72 -17.78
CA LEU A 168 3.06 0.46 -17.31
C LEU A 168 3.61 -0.85 -17.88
N LEU A 169 2.79 -1.90 -17.90
CA LEU A 169 3.23 -3.25 -18.24
C LEU A 169 3.16 -3.55 -19.75
N HIS A 170 2.59 -2.64 -20.56
CA HIS A 170 2.34 -2.87 -21.98
C HIS A 170 3.58 -3.36 -22.74
N ASP A 171 4.72 -2.71 -22.52
CA ASP A 171 5.98 -3.01 -23.25
C ASP A 171 6.85 -4.07 -22.57
N TYR A 172 6.47 -4.52 -21.36
CA TYR A 172 7.27 -5.45 -20.56
C TYR A 172 6.67 -6.84 -20.43
N ALA A 173 5.35 -6.94 -20.55
CA ALA A 173 4.62 -8.17 -20.30
C ALA A 173 4.86 -9.22 -21.40
N GLY A 174 5.17 -10.44 -20.96
CA GLY A 174 5.16 -11.65 -21.79
C GLY A 174 3.98 -12.52 -21.38
N LYS A 175 4.23 -13.79 -21.07
CA LYS A 175 3.25 -14.67 -20.43
C LYS A 175 2.72 -14.10 -19.11
N TYR A 176 3.57 -13.43 -18.34
CA TYR A 176 3.31 -12.79 -17.06
C TYR A 176 3.65 -11.29 -17.09
N ALA A 177 3.57 -10.58 -15.96
CA ALA A 177 3.60 -9.12 -15.91
C ALA A 177 4.88 -8.50 -16.49
N THR A 178 6.03 -9.15 -16.35
CA THR A 178 7.34 -8.61 -16.79
C THR A 178 8.20 -9.63 -17.55
N GLY A 179 7.56 -10.51 -18.33
CA GLY A 179 8.23 -11.51 -19.16
C GLY A 179 7.49 -12.84 -19.14
N ASP A 180 8.22 -13.94 -19.30
CA ASP A 180 7.65 -15.30 -19.32
C ASP A 180 7.78 -16.06 -17.99
N GLU A 181 8.36 -15.41 -16.98
CA GLU A 181 8.47 -15.90 -15.61
C GLU A 181 7.64 -15.04 -14.65
N VAL A 182 7.27 -15.63 -13.51
CA VAL A 182 6.49 -14.97 -12.45
C VAL A 182 7.44 -14.27 -11.49
N TYR A 183 7.23 -12.98 -11.26
CA TYR A 183 8.02 -12.16 -10.36
C TYR A 183 7.15 -11.38 -9.36
N LEU A 184 7.77 -10.44 -8.66
CA LEU A 184 7.20 -9.62 -7.59
C LEU A 184 5.90 -8.96 -8.05
N ALA A 185 5.87 -8.34 -9.24
CA ALA A 185 4.67 -7.67 -9.75
C ALA A 185 3.46 -8.62 -9.80
N ASP A 186 3.65 -9.86 -10.26
CA ASP A 186 2.59 -10.85 -10.39
C ASP A 186 1.99 -11.23 -9.02
N CYS A 187 2.84 -11.35 -7.99
CA CYS A 187 2.41 -11.60 -6.62
C CYS A 187 1.48 -10.50 -6.08
N PHE A 188 1.65 -9.25 -6.52
CA PHE A 188 0.81 -8.11 -6.13
C PHE A 188 -0.44 -7.97 -6.98
N ILE A 189 -0.30 -8.15 -8.30
CA ILE A 189 -1.38 -7.96 -9.27
C ILE A 189 -2.44 -9.05 -9.10
N ALA A 190 -2.06 -10.32 -8.93
CA ALA A 190 -3.04 -11.41 -8.90
C ALA A 190 -4.08 -11.28 -7.76
N PRO A 191 -3.70 -11.01 -6.48
CA PRO A 191 -4.68 -10.74 -5.43
C PRO A 191 -5.50 -9.48 -5.67
N GLN A 192 -4.94 -8.46 -6.33
CA GLN A 192 -5.64 -7.23 -6.65
C GLN A 192 -6.73 -7.45 -7.71
N LEU A 193 -6.42 -8.20 -8.77
CA LEU A 193 -7.39 -8.55 -9.81
C LEU A 193 -8.50 -9.46 -9.26
N TYR A 194 -8.14 -10.45 -8.43
CA TYR A 194 -9.12 -11.26 -7.71
C TYR A 194 -10.11 -10.37 -6.94
N GLY A 195 -9.60 -9.41 -6.15
CA GLY A 195 -10.44 -8.48 -5.39
C GLY A 195 -11.30 -7.58 -6.29
N ALA A 196 -10.70 -6.98 -7.33
CA ALA A 196 -11.40 -6.11 -8.27
C ALA A 196 -12.60 -6.82 -8.91
N ILE A 197 -12.43 -8.07 -9.35
CA ILE A 197 -13.45 -8.87 -10.02
C ILE A 197 -14.48 -9.42 -9.02
N LYS A 198 -14.02 -10.14 -7.99
CA LYS A 198 -14.89 -10.94 -7.13
C LYS A 198 -15.54 -10.15 -6.00
N ARG A 199 -14.86 -9.10 -5.51
CA ARG A 199 -15.33 -8.31 -4.36
C ARG A 199 -15.96 -6.99 -4.80
N PHE A 200 -15.34 -6.31 -5.76
CA PHE A 200 -15.78 -4.98 -6.18
C PHE A 200 -16.58 -5.00 -7.48
N SER A 201 -16.72 -6.16 -8.13
CA SER A 201 -17.48 -6.35 -9.36
C SER A 201 -17.09 -5.35 -10.45
N LEU A 202 -15.78 -5.13 -10.60
CA LEU A 202 -15.25 -4.18 -11.57
C LEU A 202 -15.33 -4.76 -12.98
N ASP A 203 -15.73 -3.92 -13.94
CA ASP A 203 -15.63 -4.24 -15.36
C ASP A 203 -14.15 -4.27 -15.78
N MET A 204 -13.73 -5.42 -16.29
CA MET A 204 -12.36 -5.67 -16.73
C MET A 204 -12.16 -5.47 -18.25
N THR A 205 -13.24 -5.19 -19.00
CA THR A 205 -13.18 -4.94 -20.45
C THR A 205 -12.15 -3.86 -20.84
N PRO A 206 -11.96 -2.76 -20.08
CA PRO A 206 -10.94 -1.76 -20.39
C PRO A 206 -9.49 -2.21 -20.16
N TYR A 207 -9.26 -3.38 -19.57
CA TYR A 207 -7.95 -3.86 -19.13
C TYR A 207 -7.60 -5.23 -19.76
N PRO A 208 -7.42 -5.32 -21.08
CA PRO A 208 -7.17 -6.60 -21.76
C PRO A 208 -5.87 -7.27 -21.33
N LEU A 209 -4.79 -6.51 -21.08
CA LEU A 209 -3.53 -7.07 -20.59
C LEU A 209 -3.71 -7.69 -19.21
N LEU A 210 -4.28 -6.93 -18.27
CA LEU A 210 -4.51 -7.42 -16.91
C LEU A 210 -5.49 -8.61 -16.89
N SER A 211 -6.50 -8.62 -17.76
CA SER A 211 -7.43 -9.75 -17.90
C SER A 211 -6.71 -11.02 -18.35
N ARG A 212 -5.83 -10.91 -19.36
CA ARG A 212 -4.97 -12.02 -19.81
C ARG A 212 -4.04 -12.52 -18.70
N LEU A 213 -3.43 -11.60 -17.94
CA LEU A 213 -2.58 -11.96 -16.80
C LEU A 213 -3.37 -12.73 -15.75
N ASN A 214 -4.59 -12.28 -15.41
CA ASN A 214 -5.47 -12.98 -14.48
C ASN A 214 -5.81 -14.40 -14.95
N GLU A 215 -6.09 -14.59 -16.25
CA GLU A 215 -6.28 -15.93 -16.82
C GLU A 215 -5.03 -16.81 -16.66
N ALA A 216 -3.84 -16.26 -16.94
CA ALA A 216 -2.57 -16.97 -16.79
C ALA A 216 -2.29 -17.37 -15.33
N TYR A 217 -2.56 -16.48 -14.36
CA TYR A 217 -2.40 -16.78 -12.93
C TYR A 217 -3.31 -17.90 -12.47
N ASN A 218 -4.56 -17.95 -12.97
CA ASN A 218 -5.51 -18.99 -12.62
C ASN A 218 -5.14 -20.40 -13.12
N GLN A 219 -4.08 -20.53 -13.92
CA GLN A 219 -3.51 -21.83 -14.34
C GLN A 219 -2.33 -22.30 -13.48
N LEU A 220 -1.84 -21.46 -12.57
CA LEU A 220 -0.65 -21.76 -11.77
C LEU A 220 -1.02 -22.30 -10.38
N PRO A 221 -0.53 -23.49 -9.98
CA PRO A 221 -0.83 -24.05 -8.65
C PRO A 221 -0.50 -23.12 -7.49
N ALA A 222 0.63 -22.40 -7.57
CA ALA A 222 1.04 -21.44 -6.54
C ALA A 222 -0.01 -20.34 -6.28
N PHE A 223 -0.73 -19.92 -7.31
CA PHE A 223 -1.78 -18.89 -7.23
C PHE A 223 -3.12 -19.51 -6.84
N VAL A 224 -3.50 -20.62 -7.47
CA VAL A 224 -4.76 -21.32 -7.17
C VAL A 224 -4.81 -21.75 -5.71
N ASP A 225 -3.75 -22.38 -5.20
CA ASP A 225 -3.71 -22.84 -3.81
C ASP A 225 -3.62 -21.70 -2.79
N SER A 226 -3.17 -20.52 -3.22
CA SER A 226 -3.08 -19.32 -2.36
C SER A 226 -4.38 -18.52 -2.31
N ALA A 227 -5.33 -18.84 -3.19
CA ALA A 227 -6.60 -18.17 -3.32
C ALA A 227 -7.41 -18.20 -2.02
N PRO A 228 -8.22 -17.16 -1.71
CA PRO A 228 -8.99 -17.09 -0.47
C PRO A 228 -9.89 -18.29 -0.22
N GLU A 229 -10.39 -18.97 -1.26
CA GLU A 229 -11.26 -20.14 -1.15
C GLU A 229 -10.53 -21.38 -0.60
N ASN A 230 -9.21 -21.43 -0.74
CA ASN A 230 -8.39 -22.61 -0.48
C ASN A 230 -7.57 -22.49 0.82
N GLN A 231 -7.97 -21.59 1.73
CA GLN A 231 -7.25 -21.34 2.98
C GLN A 231 -7.89 -22.05 4.18
N PRO A 232 -7.10 -22.40 5.22
CA PRO A 232 -7.61 -23.13 6.39
C PRO A 232 -8.70 -22.37 7.17
N ASP A 233 -8.71 -21.03 7.13
CA ASP A 233 -9.65 -20.17 7.84
C ASP A 233 -10.82 -19.67 6.97
N THR A 234 -11.01 -20.24 5.78
CA THR A 234 -12.13 -19.90 4.89
C THR A 234 -13.45 -20.43 5.47
N PRO A 235 -14.48 -19.56 5.68
CA PRO A 235 -15.76 -20.01 6.22
C PRO A 235 -16.47 -21.01 5.31
N ALA A 236 -17.04 -22.06 5.88
CA ALA A 236 -17.73 -23.13 5.14
C ALA A 236 -18.92 -22.64 4.28
N SER A 237 -19.59 -21.55 4.65
CA SER A 237 -20.73 -20.97 3.92
C SER A 237 -20.35 -20.13 2.69
N SER A 238 -19.06 -19.79 2.53
CA SER A 238 -18.57 -18.93 1.44
C SER A 238 -18.62 -19.61 0.06
N VAL A 239 -18.61 -20.95 0.05
CA VAL A 239 -18.46 -21.77 -1.16
C VAL A 239 -19.77 -21.83 -1.97
N GLU A 240 -20.93 -21.58 -1.35
CA GLU A 240 -22.25 -21.66 -2.00
C GLU A 240 -22.83 -20.32 -2.51
N GLN A 241 -22.39 -19.17 -1.97
CA GLN A 241 -23.03 -17.87 -2.26
C GLN A 241 -22.60 -17.18 -3.58
N GLN A 242 -21.63 -17.71 -4.34
CA GLN A 242 -21.10 -17.04 -5.54
C GLN A 242 -21.98 -17.13 -6.82
N LYS A 243 -23.17 -17.75 -6.78
CA LYS A 243 -23.97 -18.00 -8.01
C LYS A 243 -25.03 -16.97 -8.41
N LYS A 244 -25.24 -15.86 -7.70
CA LYS A 244 -26.21 -14.84 -8.14
C LYS A 244 -25.84 -13.44 -7.65
N LEU A 245 -25.16 -12.67 -8.49
CA LEU A 245 -25.40 -11.23 -8.56
C LEU A 245 -25.60 -10.85 -10.03
N LYS A 246 -26.84 -10.45 -10.35
CA LYS A 246 -27.21 -9.85 -11.63
C LYS A 246 -27.06 -8.33 -11.47
N LEU A 247 -26.26 -7.73 -12.34
CA LEU A 247 -26.08 -6.29 -12.44
C LEU A 247 -27.24 -5.69 -13.25
N TYR A 248 -27.91 -4.68 -12.69
CA TYR A 248 -28.80 -3.79 -13.42
C TYR A 248 -28.05 -2.47 -13.66
N SER A 249 -27.86 -2.08 -14.92
CA SER A 249 -27.22 -0.84 -15.34
C SER A 249 -28.25 0.24 -15.65
N ASN A 250 -27.99 1.50 -15.26
CA ASN A 250 -28.57 2.64 -15.97
C ASN A 250 -27.58 3.83 -15.96
N PHE A 251 -27.41 4.45 -17.12
CA PHE A 251 -26.45 5.51 -17.44
C PHE A 251 -27.14 6.88 -17.37
N GLN A 252 -26.52 7.87 -16.72
CA GLN A 252 -26.52 9.31 -17.10
C GLN A 252 -25.96 10.17 -15.95
N SER A 253 -24.81 10.82 -16.14
CA SER A 253 -24.78 12.28 -16.35
C SER A 253 -23.34 12.83 -16.33
N THR A 254 -23.19 13.90 -17.10
CA THR A 254 -22.02 14.73 -17.37
C THR A 254 -21.84 15.80 -16.29
N CYS A 255 -20.59 16.16 -15.96
CA CYS A 255 -20.02 17.46 -16.32
C CYS A 255 -18.59 17.65 -15.79
N SER A 256 -17.76 18.13 -16.71
CA SER A 256 -16.41 18.63 -16.52
C SER A 256 -16.42 20.01 -15.85
N HIS A 257 -15.43 20.30 -15.02
CA HIS A 257 -14.68 21.58 -15.00
C HIS A 257 -13.51 21.49 -14.00
N ARG A 258 -12.28 21.54 -14.52
CA ARG A 258 -11.12 22.27 -13.97
C ARG A 258 -9.95 22.10 -14.95
N VAL A 259 -9.91 23.00 -15.93
CA VAL A 259 -8.75 23.23 -16.80
C VAL A 259 -8.01 24.45 -16.28
N ARG A 260 -6.74 24.21 -15.91
CA ARG A 260 -5.54 25.09 -15.82
C ARG A 260 -4.61 24.30 -14.88
N ILE A 261 -3.60 23.56 -15.32
CA ILE A 261 -2.49 23.86 -16.23
C ILE A 261 -2.32 22.66 -17.22
N ALA A 262 -2.98 22.71 -18.38
CA ALA A 262 -3.09 21.56 -19.30
C ALA A 262 -2.08 21.54 -20.47
N LEU A 263 -0.93 22.23 -20.37
CA LEU A 263 0.08 22.24 -21.44
C LEU A 263 1.48 21.71 -21.04
N LYS A 264 1.63 21.14 -19.83
CA LYS A 264 2.80 20.28 -19.48
C LYS A 264 2.42 18.87 -18.98
N LEU A 265 1.15 18.65 -18.60
CA LEU A 265 0.68 17.37 -18.04
C LEU A 265 0.58 16.22 -19.05
N LYS A 266 0.30 16.47 -20.34
CA LYS A 266 0.16 15.39 -21.34
C LYS A 266 1.48 14.67 -21.61
N GLU A 267 2.61 15.35 -21.46
CA GLU A 267 3.94 14.72 -21.55
C GLU A 267 4.29 14.03 -20.24
N PHE A 268 3.97 14.63 -19.09
CA PHE A 268 4.20 14.01 -17.78
C PHE A 268 3.40 12.73 -17.56
N THR A 269 2.13 12.65 -17.98
CA THR A 269 1.34 11.41 -17.88
C THR A 269 1.83 10.30 -18.80
N LYS A 270 2.66 10.61 -19.80
CA LYS A 270 3.39 9.58 -20.57
C LYS A 270 4.55 9.00 -19.77
N LEU A 271 5.17 9.81 -18.91
CA LEU A 271 6.31 9.42 -18.06
C LEU A 271 5.85 8.72 -16.76
N ASN A 272 4.75 9.17 -16.16
CA ASN A 272 4.08 8.48 -15.06
C ASN A 272 2.57 8.36 -15.35
N PRO A 273 2.06 7.16 -15.69
CA PRO A 273 0.65 6.91 -15.93
C PRO A 273 -0.30 7.28 -14.77
N ILE A 274 0.21 7.33 -13.53
CA ILE A 274 -0.56 7.76 -12.34
C ILE A 274 -0.62 9.29 -12.25
N GLY A 275 0.36 10.00 -12.80
CA GLY A 275 0.43 11.46 -12.77
C GLY A 275 0.96 12.04 -11.46
N TYR A 276 1.70 11.27 -10.65
CA TYR A 276 2.41 11.78 -9.47
C TYR A 276 3.91 11.97 -9.73
N VAL A 277 4.54 12.88 -8.98
CA VAL A 277 6.00 12.97 -8.83
C VAL A 277 6.44 12.09 -7.65
N PRO A 278 7.69 11.61 -7.58
CA PRO A 278 8.79 11.83 -8.53
C PRO A 278 8.80 10.88 -9.74
N VAL A 279 9.54 11.31 -10.77
CA VAL A 279 9.91 10.52 -11.95
C VAL A 279 11.42 10.69 -12.15
N LEU A 280 12.14 9.59 -12.27
CA LEU A 280 13.54 9.55 -12.66
C LEU A 280 13.64 9.14 -14.13
N VAL A 281 14.40 9.93 -14.90
CA VAL A 281 14.79 9.58 -16.27
C VAL A 281 16.28 9.30 -16.24
N ASP A 282 16.65 8.08 -16.63
CA ASP A 282 18.01 7.59 -16.72
C ASP A 282 18.28 7.14 -18.15
N GLU A 283 18.95 8.01 -18.91
CA GLU A 283 19.09 7.86 -20.38
C GLU A 283 17.71 7.70 -21.05
N ASP A 284 17.44 6.54 -21.65
CA ASP A 284 16.17 6.21 -22.31
C ASP A 284 15.20 5.46 -21.38
N PHE A 285 15.60 5.16 -20.13
CA PHE A 285 14.78 4.45 -19.15
C PHE A 285 14.07 5.42 -18.21
N VAL A 286 12.77 5.20 -18.00
CA VAL A 286 11.94 6.02 -17.10
C VAL A 286 11.41 5.14 -15.98
N VAL A 287 11.73 5.50 -14.74
CA VAL A 287 11.15 4.89 -13.55
C VAL A 287 10.47 5.97 -12.73
N SER A 288 9.22 5.75 -12.36
CA SER A 288 8.49 6.63 -11.43
C SER A 288 8.09 5.87 -10.19
N ASP A 289 7.58 6.59 -9.19
CA ASP A 289 7.36 6.12 -7.82
C ASP A 289 8.64 6.16 -6.96
N SER A 290 8.59 6.84 -5.81
CA SER A 290 9.76 7.07 -4.97
C SER A 290 10.36 5.78 -4.41
N PHE A 291 9.54 4.78 -4.09
CA PHE A 291 10.02 3.50 -3.57
C PHE A 291 10.74 2.72 -4.66
N ALA A 292 10.15 2.65 -5.85
CA ALA A 292 10.78 2.00 -7.00
C ALA A 292 12.06 2.71 -7.44
N ILE A 293 12.08 4.04 -7.45
CA ILE A 293 13.27 4.85 -7.77
C ILE A 293 14.40 4.55 -6.78
N LEU A 294 14.15 4.57 -5.47
CA LEU A 294 15.20 4.37 -4.48
C LEU A 294 15.76 2.94 -4.52
N LEU A 295 14.93 1.93 -4.76
CA LEU A 295 15.41 0.56 -4.98
C LEU A 295 16.18 0.41 -6.30
N TYR A 296 15.78 1.10 -7.35
CA TYR A 296 16.54 1.14 -8.60
C TYR A 296 17.93 1.75 -8.41
N LEU A 297 18.03 2.84 -7.63
CA LEU A 297 19.30 3.50 -7.32
C LEU A 297 20.21 2.62 -6.46
N GLU A 298 19.66 1.89 -5.48
CA GLU A 298 20.39 0.88 -4.69
C GLU A 298 21.07 -0.16 -5.58
N GLU A 299 20.33 -0.69 -6.56
CA GLU A 299 20.84 -1.71 -7.48
C GLU A 299 21.85 -1.12 -8.49
N LYS A 300 21.59 0.10 -8.98
CA LYS A 300 22.44 0.76 -9.99
C LYS A 300 23.76 1.26 -9.40
N TYR A 301 23.76 1.72 -8.15
CA TYR A 301 24.91 2.34 -7.50
C TYR A 301 25.29 1.63 -6.18
N PRO A 302 25.69 0.35 -6.23
CA PRO A 302 25.94 -0.45 -5.03
C PRO A 302 27.11 0.06 -4.15
N GLN A 303 27.93 0.98 -4.67
CA GLN A 303 28.97 1.68 -3.90
C GLN A 303 28.41 2.74 -2.93
N HIS A 304 27.14 3.13 -3.09
CA HIS A 304 26.42 4.07 -2.22
C HIS A 304 25.16 3.41 -1.67
N PRO A 305 25.31 2.40 -0.78
CA PRO A 305 24.19 1.57 -0.37
C PRO A 305 23.15 2.39 0.43
N LEU A 306 21.91 2.30 -0.02
CA LEU A 306 20.71 2.75 0.67
C LEU A 306 20.13 1.66 1.58
N LEU A 307 20.73 0.47 1.64
CA LEU A 307 20.33 -0.58 2.56
C LEU A 307 21.51 -1.05 3.43
N PRO A 308 21.26 -1.40 4.70
CA PRO A 308 22.29 -1.99 5.54
C PRO A 308 22.70 -3.37 5.00
N ARG A 309 23.88 -3.87 5.36
CA ARG A 309 24.29 -5.23 4.95
C ARG A 309 23.64 -6.33 5.77
N ASP A 310 23.29 -6.02 7.02
CA ASP A 310 22.65 -6.96 7.92
C ASP A 310 21.20 -7.22 7.50
N LEU A 311 20.86 -8.50 7.29
CA LEU A 311 19.56 -8.92 6.76
C LEU A 311 18.39 -8.48 7.63
N GLN A 312 18.54 -8.55 8.96
CA GLN A 312 17.49 -8.14 9.88
C GLN A 312 17.24 -6.63 9.78
N ARG A 313 18.30 -5.82 9.79
CA ARG A 313 18.20 -4.36 9.60
C ARG A 313 17.65 -3.99 8.22
N ARG A 314 17.91 -4.77 7.16
CA ARG A 314 17.29 -4.56 5.83
C ARG A 314 15.79 -4.78 5.88
N ALA A 315 15.35 -5.86 6.51
CA ALA A 315 13.92 -6.14 6.68
C ALA A 315 13.21 -5.01 7.45
N ILE A 316 13.85 -4.46 8.47
CA ILE A 316 13.32 -3.30 9.23
C ILE A 316 13.31 -2.03 8.36
N ASN A 317 14.33 -1.80 7.52
CA ASN A 317 14.33 -0.67 6.58
C ASN A 317 13.15 -0.72 5.62
N TYR A 318 12.90 -1.87 5.00
CA TYR A 318 11.75 -2.03 4.11
C TYR A 318 10.42 -1.81 4.83
N GLN A 319 10.29 -2.33 6.06
CA GLN A 319 9.08 -2.14 6.86
C GLN A 319 8.84 -0.66 7.18
N ALA A 320 9.86 0.05 7.66
CA ALA A 320 9.74 1.46 8.01
C ALA A 320 9.41 2.33 6.78
N ALA A 321 10.11 2.12 5.66
CA ALA A 321 9.82 2.80 4.40
C ALA A 321 8.39 2.51 3.92
N ASN A 322 7.92 1.26 4.01
CA ASN A 322 6.59 0.90 3.55
C ASN A 322 5.47 1.38 4.48
N ILE A 323 5.70 1.50 5.80
CA ILE A 323 4.75 2.16 6.72
C ILE A 323 4.49 3.59 6.25
N VAL A 324 5.54 4.34 5.92
CA VAL A 324 5.39 5.70 5.38
C VAL A 324 4.66 5.67 4.03
N SER A 325 5.13 4.86 3.09
CA SER A 325 4.62 4.85 1.70
C SER A 325 3.18 4.36 1.56
N SER A 326 2.74 3.41 2.38
CA SER A 326 1.43 2.75 2.24
C SER A 326 0.43 3.12 3.34
N SER A 327 0.90 3.37 4.56
CA SER A 327 0.03 3.55 5.73
C SER A 327 -0.10 5.02 6.17
N ILE A 328 0.83 5.89 5.76
CA ILE A 328 0.79 7.33 6.08
C ILE A 328 0.48 8.17 4.83
N GLN A 329 1.35 8.13 3.81
CA GLN A 329 1.29 9.04 2.67
C GLN A 329 -0.03 9.01 1.87
N PRO A 330 -0.63 7.84 1.56
CA PRO A 330 -1.90 7.80 0.85
C PRO A 330 -3.04 8.36 1.69
N LEU A 331 -2.94 8.22 3.02
CA LEU A 331 -3.96 8.57 4.01
C LEU A 331 -3.75 9.94 4.67
N GLN A 332 -2.86 10.77 4.14
CA GLN A 332 -2.72 12.17 4.54
C GLN A 332 -3.03 13.14 3.39
N ASN A 333 -3.32 12.64 2.20
CA ASN A 333 -3.61 13.47 1.04
C ASN A 333 -4.99 14.14 1.20
N LEU A 334 -5.02 15.44 1.51
CA LEU A 334 -6.27 16.17 1.74
C LEU A 334 -7.14 16.26 0.49
N GLY A 335 -6.55 16.40 -0.70
CA GLY A 335 -7.29 16.41 -1.96
C GLY A 335 -7.97 15.06 -2.27
N LEU A 336 -7.37 13.97 -1.78
CA LEU A 336 -7.98 12.65 -1.82
C LEU A 336 -9.24 12.62 -0.94
N LEU A 337 -9.13 13.05 0.31
CA LEU A 337 -10.23 13.10 1.27
C LEU A 337 -11.36 14.03 0.80
N ASP A 338 -11.03 15.20 0.23
CA ASP A 338 -11.97 16.12 -0.40
C ASP A 338 -12.82 15.43 -1.47
N SER A 339 -12.17 14.66 -2.34
CA SER A 339 -12.87 13.91 -3.38
C SER A 339 -13.75 12.80 -2.81
N THR A 340 -13.33 12.16 -1.70
CA THR A 340 -14.15 11.17 -0.97
C THR A 340 -15.39 11.81 -0.38
N ILE A 341 -15.21 12.91 0.37
CA ILE A 341 -16.28 13.65 1.03
C ILE A 341 -17.24 14.16 -0.04
N SER A 342 -16.74 14.75 -1.13
CA SER A 342 -17.57 15.22 -2.23
C SER A 342 -18.38 14.09 -2.89
N ALA A 343 -17.77 12.93 -3.12
CA ALA A 343 -18.48 11.78 -3.68
C ALA A 343 -19.57 11.27 -2.73
N PHE A 344 -19.28 11.18 -1.43
CA PHE A 344 -20.24 10.78 -0.42
C PHE A 344 -21.38 11.80 -0.27
N LEU A 345 -21.07 13.09 -0.21
CA LEU A 345 -22.05 14.17 -0.16
C LEU A 345 -23.00 14.17 -1.36
N SER A 346 -22.51 13.78 -2.53
CA SER A 346 -23.34 13.68 -3.74
C SER A 346 -24.47 12.64 -3.64
N LEU A 347 -24.35 11.67 -2.72
CA LEU A 347 -25.39 10.68 -2.43
C LEU A 347 -26.51 11.26 -1.53
N LEU A 348 -26.31 12.45 -0.96
CA LEU A 348 -27.26 13.07 -0.04
C LEU A 348 -28.14 14.13 -0.73
N PRO A 349 -29.39 14.34 -0.26
CA PRO A 349 -30.22 15.44 -0.71
C PRO A 349 -29.57 16.83 -0.52
N PHE A 350 -29.87 17.78 -1.39
CA PHE A 350 -29.24 19.12 -1.43
C PHE A 350 -29.32 19.89 -0.09
N ASN A 351 -30.42 19.77 0.64
CA ASN A 351 -30.59 20.40 1.96
C ASN A 351 -29.64 19.81 3.03
N MET A 352 -29.33 18.52 2.95
CA MET A 352 -28.32 17.88 3.80
C MET A 352 -26.92 18.30 3.40
N GLN A 353 -26.61 18.36 2.10
CA GLN A 353 -25.32 18.85 1.62
C GLN A 353 -25.03 20.26 2.16
N LYS A 354 -26.03 21.16 2.11
CA LYS A 354 -25.92 22.53 2.63
C LYS A 354 -25.72 22.56 4.15
N TYR A 355 -26.48 21.76 4.91
CA TYR A 355 -26.32 21.66 6.36
C TYR A 355 -24.91 21.19 6.75
N ILE A 356 -24.39 20.19 6.04
CA ILE A 356 -23.05 19.65 6.30
C ILE A 356 -21.99 20.69 5.96
N ALA A 357 -22.08 21.35 4.81
CA ALA A 357 -21.14 22.40 4.42
C ALA A 357 -21.11 23.60 5.39
N GLU A 358 -22.22 23.87 6.10
CA GLU A 358 -22.31 24.95 7.11
C GLU A 358 -21.87 24.52 8.52
N LYS A 359 -21.80 23.22 8.81
CA LYS A 359 -21.56 22.69 10.17
C LYS A 359 -20.26 21.91 10.33
N VAL A 360 -19.75 21.31 9.25
CA VAL A 360 -18.49 20.58 9.19
C VAL A 360 -17.42 21.54 8.71
N ASN A 361 -16.56 21.99 9.62
CA ASN A 361 -15.45 22.90 9.31
C ASN A 361 -14.34 22.17 8.52
N SER A 362 -13.57 22.92 7.74
CA SER A 362 -12.42 22.42 6.96
C SER A 362 -11.30 21.76 7.80
N ASP A 363 -11.30 21.97 9.11
CA ASP A 363 -10.22 21.52 10.01
C ASP A 363 -10.26 20.02 10.33
N GLU A 364 -11.39 19.35 10.11
CA GLU A 364 -11.53 17.92 10.38
C GLU A 364 -10.68 17.06 9.44
N GLN A 365 -10.40 17.56 8.24
CA GLN A 365 -9.50 16.88 7.30
C GLN A 365 -8.08 16.80 7.86
N TYR A 366 -7.65 17.83 8.57
CA TYR A 366 -6.38 17.83 9.31
C TYR A 366 -6.43 16.92 10.54
N VAL A 367 -7.58 16.75 11.19
CA VAL A 367 -7.73 15.75 12.27
C VAL A 367 -7.58 14.33 11.70
N TRP A 368 -8.24 14.04 10.58
CA TRP A 368 -8.12 12.75 9.90
C TRP A 368 -6.67 12.45 9.48
N ALA A 369 -6.01 13.40 8.83
CA ALA A 369 -4.62 13.25 8.41
C ALA A 369 -3.70 13.04 9.64
N ARG A 370 -3.83 13.88 10.68
CA ARG A 370 -3.07 13.73 11.93
C ARG A 370 -3.28 12.37 12.59
N ASN A 371 -4.49 11.84 12.59
CA ASN A 371 -4.77 10.52 13.17
C ASN A 371 -4.03 9.39 12.41
N HIS A 372 -3.98 9.45 11.09
CA HIS A 372 -3.27 8.44 10.28
C HIS A 372 -1.75 8.59 10.39
N ILE A 373 -1.24 9.84 10.35
CA ILE A 373 0.17 10.13 10.61
C ILE A 373 0.55 9.63 12.01
N GLY A 374 -0.25 9.95 13.03
CA GLY A 374 0.01 9.56 14.41
C GLY A 374 0.08 8.05 14.60
N LYS A 375 -0.86 7.29 14.04
CA LYS A 375 -0.82 5.82 14.06
C LYS A 375 0.45 5.27 13.40
N GLY A 376 0.82 5.80 12.24
CA GLY A 376 2.06 5.41 11.57
C GLY A 376 3.30 5.75 12.39
N PHE A 377 3.31 6.92 13.06
CA PHE A 377 4.41 7.35 13.93
C PHE A 377 4.53 6.49 15.18
N GLU A 378 3.42 6.12 15.82
CA GLU A 378 3.42 5.16 16.93
C GLU A 378 4.00 3.80 16.52
N ALA A 379 3.71 3.35 15.29
CA ALA A 379 4.27 2.11 14.78
C ALA A 379 5.77 2.24 14.46
N LEU A 380 6.21 3.36 13.88
CA LEU A 380 7.62 3.62 13.62
C LEU A 380 8.43 3.73 14.92
N GLU A 381 7.93 4.43 15.94
CA GLU A 381 8.54 4.51 17.27
C GLU A 381 8.84 3.11 17.83
N LYS A 382 7.83 2.23 17.81
CA LYS A 382 7.96 0.86 18.31
C LYS A 382 8.87 0.00 17.43
N LEU A 383 8.73 0.10 16.11
CA LEU A 383 9.50 -0.70 15.15
C LEU A 383 11.00 -0.38 15.23
N LEU A 384 11.34 0.91 15.37
CA LEU A 384 12.72 1.38 15.30
C LEU A 384 13.43 1.42 16.66
N HIS A 385 12.70 1.27 17.77
CA HIS A 385 13.21 1.39 19.15
C HIS A 385 14.53 0.63 19.37
N ASP A 386 14.58 -0.64 18.95
CA ASP A 386 15.75 -1.50 19.18
C ASP A 386 16.80 -1.45 18.04
N TYR A 387 16.52 -0.72 16.96
CA TYR A 387 17.36 -0.69 15.75
C TYR A 387 18.03 0.66 15.50
N ALA A 388 17.43 1.74 15.99
CA ALA A 388 17.90 3.09 15.74
C ALA A 388 19.25 3.34 16.42
N GLY A 389 20.20 3.89 15.65
CA GLY A 389 21.44 4.46 16.15
C GLY A 389 21.37 5.97 16.00
N LYS A 390 22.37 6.58 15.35
CA LYS A 390 22.31 7.97 14.90
C LYS A 390 21.07 8.23 14.02
N TYR A 391 20.74 7.29 13.14
CA TYR A 391 19.62 7.32 12.20
C TYR A 391 18.66 6.13 12.42
N ALA A 392 17.64 5.95 11.58
CA ALA A 392 16.51 5.07 11.83
C ALA A 392 16.90 3.62 12.10
N THR A 393 17.95 3.12 11.45
CA THR A 393 18.35 1.70 11.52
C THR A 393 19.85 1.47 11.70
N GLY A 394 20.53 2.43 12.34
CA GLY A 394 21.97 2.36 12.62
C GLY A 394 22.58 3.75 12.64
N ASP A 395 23.89 3.83 12.36
CA ASP A 395 24.64 5.09 12.36
C ASP A 395 24.83 5.71 10.97
N GLU A 396 24.32 5.06 9.93
CA GLU A 396 24.32 5.50 8.53
C GLU A 396 22.89 5.78 8.04
N VAL A 397 22.75 6.62 7.01
CA VAL A 397 21.47 6.95 6.38
C VAL A 397 21.10 5.87 5.36
N TYR A 398 19.91 5.31 5.50
CA TYR A 398 19.39 4.27 4.62
C TYR A 398 17.99 4.62 4.08
N LEU A 399 17.40 3.68 3.34
CA LEU A 399 16.10 3.79 2.68
C LEU A 399 15.02 4.30 3.65
N ALA A 400 14.95 3.77 4.87
CA ALA A 400 13.96 4.21 5.84
C ALA A 400 14.06 5.71 6.15
N ASP A 401 15.27 6.24 6.29
CA ASP A 401 15.53 7.66 6.56
C ASP A 401 15.05 8.54 5.41
N CYS A 402 15.25 8.11 4.15
CA CYS A 402 14.77 8.80 2.95
C CYS A 402 13.23 8.92 2.90
N PHE A 403 12.49 8.04 3.59
CA PHE A 403 11.04 8.12 3.71
C PHE A 403 10.60 8.89 4.96
N ILE A 404 11.26 8.66 6.10
CA ILE A 404 10.88 9.23 7.40
C ILE A 404 11.14 10.74 7.43
N ALA A 405 12.30 11.20 6.95
CA ALA A 405 12.66 12.62 7.00
C ALA A 405 11.64 13.56 6.32
N PRO A 406 11.25 13.37 5.04
CA PRO A 406 10.24 14.24 4.41
C PRO A 406 8.86 14.08 5.06
N GLN A 407 8.54 12.91 5.61
CA GLN A 407 7.29 12.71 6.33
C GLN A 407 7.25 13.48 7.66
N LEU A 408 8.37 13.56 8.39
CA LEU A 408 8.49 14.37 9.61
C LEU A 408 8.37 15.85 9.30
N TYR A 409 9.03 16.33 8.23
CA TYR A 409 8.89 17.70 7.76
C TYR A 409 7.42 18.08 7.57
N ARG A 410 6.66 17.27 6.82
CA ARG A 410 5.23 17.53 6.58
C ARG A 410 4.40 17.45 7.85
N ALA A 411 4.61 16.42 8.67
CA ALA A 411 3.88 16.26 9.94
C ALA A 411 4.02 17.50 10.85
N ILE A 412 5.23 18.07 10.92
CA ILE A 412 5.53 19.24 11.74
C ILE A 412 5.01 20.53 11.08
N LYS A 413 5.39 20.78 9.81
CA LYS A 413 5.15 22.07 9.14
C LYS A 413 3.73 22.23 8.63
N GLU A 414 3.15 21.18 8.07
CA GLU A 414 1.84 21.22 7.40
C GLU A 414 0.72 20.79 8.35
N PHE A 415 0.95 19.75 9.15
CA PHE A 415 -0.08 19.17 10.02
C PHE A 415 0.02 19.61 11.48
N SER A 416 1.07 20.34 11.87
CA SER A 416 1.29 20.80 13.25
C SER A 416 1.15 19.67 14.29
N LEU A 417 1.70 18.50 13.97
CA LEU A 417 1.64 17.33 14.85
C LEU A 417 2.49 17.56 16.10
N ASP A 418 1.99 17.15 17.27
CA ASP A 418 2.73 17.22 18.53
C ASP A 418 3.82 16.14 18.57
N MET A 419 5.06 16.55 18.31
CA MET A 419 6.22 15.65 18.30
C MET A 419 6.68 15.22 19.71
N THR A 420 6.15 15.80 20.79
CA THR A 420 6.48 15.34 22.15
C THR A 420 5.98 13.93 22.43
N LEU A 421 5.00 13.46 21.65
CA LEU A 421 4.47 12.10 21.68
C LEU A 421 5.40 11.08 21.00
N TYR A 422 6.39 11.54 20.22
CA TYR A 422 7.24 10.72 19.37
C TYR A 422 8.74 11.07 19.59
N PRO A 423 9.32 10.69 20.74
CA PRO A 423 10.66 11.11 21.12
C PRO A 423 11.76 10.56 20.20
N LEU A 424 11.66 9.32 19.72
CA LEU A 424 12.64 8.77 18.78
C LEU A 424 12.57 9.51 17.45
N LEU A 425 11.37 9.71 16.91
CA LEU A 425 11.16 10.41 15.65
C LEU A 425 11.57 11.90 15.73
N SER A 426 11.33 12.56 16.87
CA SER A 426 11.81 13.93 17.12
C SER A 426 13.34 13.98 17.09
N ARG A 427 14.03 13.03 17.76
CA ARG A 427 15.50 12.92 17.73
C ARG A 427 16.02 12.67 16.31
N LEU A 428 15.35 11.80 15.55
CA LEU A 428 15.71 11.54 14.15
C LEU A 428 15.55 12.80 13.29
N ASN A 429 14.46 13.56 13.47
CA ASN A 429 14.26 14.85 12.80
C ASN A 429 15.42 15.81 13.06
N GLU A 430 15.85 15.94 14.32
CA GLU A 430 17.02 16.75 14.67
C GLU A 430 18.29 16.27 13.97
N ALA A 431 18.53 14.95 13.92
CA ALA A 431 19.69 14.37 13.24
C ALA A 431 19.67 14.59 11.72
N TYR A 432 18.50 14.50 11.07
CA TYR A 432 18.35 14.74 9.64
C TYR A 432 18.62 16.21 9.29
N ASN A 433 18.14 17.15 10.12
CA ASN A 433 18.34 18.59 9.89
C ASN A 433 19.81 19.04 10.01
N GLN A 434 20.72 18.18 10.45
CA GLN A 434 22.17 18.46 10.47
C GLN A 434 22.90 17.94 9.22
N LEU A 435 22.20 17.30 8.29
CA LEU A 435 22.79 16.72 7.09
C LEU A 435 22.52 17.62 5.87
N PRO A 436 23.58 18.07 5.16
CA PRO A 436 23.42 18.90 3.97
C PRO A 436 22.50 18.28 2.92
N ALA A 437 22.56 16.96 2.70
CA ALA A 437 21.71 16.29 1.73
C ALA A 437 20.19 16.43 2.01
N PHE A 438 19.79 16.45 3.29
CA PHE A 438 18.38 16.66 3.64
C PHE A 438 17.99 18.13 3.54
N GLU A 439 18.88 19.04 3.95
CA GLU A 439 18.69 20.49 3.79
C GLU A 439 18.54 20.88 2.30
N ASP A 440 19.44 20.40 1.45
CA ASP A 440 19.43 20.65 0.00
C ASP A 440 18.17 20.08 -0.67
N SER A 441 17.57 19.02 -0.11
CA SER A 441 16.33 18.39 -0.59
C SER A 441 15.05 19.01 -0.02
N ALA A 442 15.14 19.96 0.90
CA ALA A 442 13.98 20.55 1.55
C ALA A 442 13.09 21.30 0.54
N PRO A 443 11.74 21.29 0.70
CA PRO A 443 10.82 21.93 -0.23
C PRO A 443 11.07 23.41 -0.49
N GLU A 444 11.62 24.14 0.48
CA GLU A 444 11.99 25.55 0.36
C GLU A 444 13.25 25.81 -0.48
N ASN A 445 14.08 24.78 -0.66
CA ASN A 445 15.37 24.87 -1.37
C ASN A 445 15.31 24.29 -2.79
N GLN A 446 14.13 23.83 -3.25
CA GLN A 446 13.99 23.24 -4.57
C GLN A 446 13.86 24.29 -5.68
N PRO A 447 14.32 23.99 -6.91
CA PRO A 447 14.22 24.95 -8.03
C PRO A 447 12.79 25.33 -8.42
N ASP A 448 11.79 24.51 -8.06
CA ASP A 448 10.37 24.70 -8.35
C ASP A 448 9.57 25.32 -7.20
N THR A 449 10.23 25.69 -6.10
CA THR A 449 9.60 26.41 -4.97
C THR A 449 9.01 27.74 -5.45
N PRO A 450 7.71 28.02 -5.21
CA PRO A 450 7.11 29.30 -5.56
C PRO A 450 7.83 30.46 -4.84
N VAL A 451 8.29 31.45 -5.61
CA VAL A 451 8.95 32.67 -5.11
C VAL A 451 7.96 33.65 -4.48
#